data_AF-A0A8H7G5I9-F1
#
_entry.id   AF-A0A8H7G5I9-F1
#
_cell.length_a   1.000
_cell.length_b   1.000
_cell.length_c   1.000
_cell.angle_alpha   90.00
_cell.angle_beta   90.00
_cell.angle_gamma   90.00
#
_symmetry.space_group_name_H-M   'P 1'
#
loop_
_entity.id
_entity.type
_entity.pdbx_description
1 polymer ?
#
loop_
_entity_poly.entity_id
_entity_poly.type
_entity_poly.pdbx_seq_one_letter_code
_entity_poly.pdbx_strand_id
1 'polypeptide(L)'
;MDHCCRRALFRVSQARCCAFPAAYFLDIPPMGDPEAKRDARKKLSKSVDPRVQEERRAKDRVRKAKRRGVAEMLQALPDGLADNARTSDGDYKSGICEACQGLGLKPSQQALEINSPTQGLGMDAPTSADDSLADKLRNVRRKCHTWSYADDWGSEQRWRKAFHDELRQVEELGTEETREVLATLHNHCAEGRQMICDLKNAGSMPADVCSDADLVRDLVLQTMDLYARILSETTFIEVRLLEEHNFCAE
;
A
#
# COMPACT_ATOMS: atom_id res chain seq x y z
N MET A 1 33.06 2.57 0.17
CA MET A 1 31.90 3.22 -0.47
C MET A 1 30.65 2.94 0.36
N ASP A 2 30.71 3.12 1.69
CA ASP A 2 29.84 2.37 2.62
C ASP A 2 28.79 3.22 3.35
N HIS A 3 28.70 4.51 3.03
CA HIS A 3 27.77 5.43 3.70
C HIS A 3 26.50 5.77 2.91
N CYS A 4 26.40 5.39 1.63
CA CYS A 4 25.23 5.74 0.80
C CYS A 4 24.02 4.81 1.03
N CYS A 5 24.21 3.49 1.15
CA CYS A 5 23.06 2.57 1.29
C CYS A 5 22.35 2.66 2.64
N ARG A 6 23.05 3.00 3.74
CA ARG A 6 22.41 3.18 5.06
C ARG A 6 21.44 4.37 5.12
N ARG A 7 21.59 5.37 4.24
CA ARG A 7 20.81 6.61 4.30
C ARG A 7 19.49 6.54 3.53
N ALA A 8 19.36 5.61 2.57
CA ALA A 8 18.15 5.45 1.77
C ALA A 8 16.99 4.83 2.57
N LEU A 9 17.28 3.92 3.49
CA LEU A 9 16.25 3.23 4.29
C LEU A 9 15.83 4.03 5.53
N PHE A 10 16.67 4.94 6.04
CA PHE A 10 16.44 5.61 7.33
C PHE A 10 15.52 6.84 7.27
N ARG A 11 15.21 7.39 6.08
CA ARG A 11 14.39 8.61 5.96
C ARG A 11 12.90 8.38 5.77
N VAL A 12 12.44 7.15 5.63
CA VAL A 12 10.99 6.82 5.60
C VAL A 12 10.43 6.65 7.03
N SER A 13 11.29 6.53 8.05
CA SER A 13 10.93 6.17 9.42
C SER A 13 10.52 7.35 10.34
N GLN A 14 10.43 8.59 9.85
CA GLN A 14 10.18 9.76 10.72
C GLN A 14 9.01 10.62 10.22
N ALA A 15 7.83 10.01 10.08
CA ALA A 15 6.57 10.74 10.04
C ALA A 15 5.58 10.03 10.97
N ARG A 16 5.30 10.71 12.09
CA ARG A 16 4.34 10.40 13.16
C ARG A 16 3.17 9.50 12.73
N CYS A 17 3.16 8.25 13.18
CA CYS A 17 2.00 7.35 13.13
C CYS A 17 1.61 6.86 14.54
N CYS A 18 1.63 7.72 15.56
CA CYS A 18 1.07 7.40 16.88
C CYS A 18 0.54 8.67 17.54
N ALA A 19 -0.64 9.15 17.10
CA ALA A 19 -1.55 9.99 17.89
C ALA A 19 -2.74 10.41 17.01
N PHE A 20 -3.76 9.56 16.94
CA PHE A 20 -5.13 10.06 16.78
C PHE A 20 -5.67 10.24 18.20
N PRO A 21 -5.86 11.47 18.70
CA PRO A 21 -6.54 11.66 19.98
C PRO A 21 -8.03 11.43 19.76
N ALA A 22 -8.57 10.40 20.42
CA ALA A 22 -10.00 10.09 20.51
C ALA A 22 -10.76 11.08 21.42
N ALA A 23 -10.44 12.38 21.36
CA ALA A 23 -10.92 13.40 22.30
C ALA A 23 -11.41 14.68 21.62
N TYR A 24 -12.11 14.57 20.49
CA TYR A 24 -12.89 15.66 19.88
C TYR A 24 -14.36 15.25 19.74
N PHE A 25 -14.96 14.86 20.86
CA PHE A 25 -16.41 14.87 21.03
C PHE A 25 -16.68 15.72 22.27
N LEU A 26 -17.61 16.67 22.15
CA LEU A 26 -18.02 17.69 23.14
C LEU A 26 -17.24 19.00 23.11
N ASP A 27 -17.50 19.80 22.08
CA ASP A 27 -17.86 21.24 22.20
C ASP A 27 -18.03 21.83 20.79
N ILE A 28 -19.20 21.60 20.18
CA ILE A 28 -19.62 22.33 18.99
C ILE A 28 -20.32 23.60 19.48
N PRO A 29 -19.72 24.79 19.36
CA PRO A 29 -20.41 26.03 19.72
C PRO A 29 -21.64 26.22 18.82
N PRO A 30 -22.72 26.82 19.35
CA PRO A 30 -23.97 26.98 18.61
C PRO A 30 -23.73 27.71 17.28
N MET A 31 -24.42 27.23 16.23
CA MET A 31 -24.29 27.70 14.87
C MET A 31 -24.49 29.23 14.77
N GLY A 32 -23.37 29.95 14.71
CA GLY A 32 -23.36 31.36 14.37
C GLY A 32 -23.89 31.61 12.96
N ASP A 33 -24.52 32.77 12.82
CA ASP A 33 -25.12 33.35 11.61
C ASP A 33 -24.42 32.91 10.31
N PRO A 34 -25.13 32.23 9.38
CA PRO A 34 -24.56 31.76 8.12
C PRO A 34 -24.00 32.90 7.26
N GLU A 35 -24.48 34.14 7.42
CA GLU A 35 -23.99 35.30 6.70
C GLU A 35 -22.60 35.73 7.22
N ALA A 36 -22.39 35.69 8.54
CA ALA A 36 -21.08 35.93 9.15
C ALA A 36 -20.03 34.88 8.74
N LYS A 37 -20.43 33.61 8.59
CA LYS A 37 -19.53 32.55 8.07
C LYS A 37 -19.14 32.82 6.62
N ARG A 38 -20.05 33.31 5.79
CA ARG A 38 -19.80 33.62 4.37
C ARG A 38 -18.78 34.75 4.24
N ASP A 39 -18.93 35.79 5.05
CA ASP A 39 -18.01 36.93 5.07
C ASP A 39 -16.63 36.60 5.66
N ALA A 40 -16.57 35.76 6.70
CA ALA A 40 -15.29 35.27 7.22
C ALA A 40 -14.54 34.43 6.16
N ARG A 41 -15.25 33.56 5.44
CA ARG A 41 -14.67 32.75 4.34
C ARG A 41 -14.21 33.63 3.18
N LYS A 42 -14.96 34.70 2.86
CA LYS A 42 -14.59 35.68 1.82
C LYS A 42 -13.35 36.48 2.23
N LYS A 43 -13.22 36.86 3.51
CA LYS A 43 -12.02 37.51 4.06
C LYS A 43 -10.80 36.58 4.05
N LEU A 44 -10.95 35.32 4.46
CA LEU A 44 -9.87 34.32 4.37
C LEU A 44 -9.43 34.04 2.93
N SER A 45 -10.39 34.01 1.98
CA SER A 45 -10.07 33.80 0.55
C SER A 45 -9.27 34.95 -0.07
N LYS A 46 -9.33 36.15 0.52
CA LYS A 46 -8.54 37.32 0.09
C LYS A 46 -7.17 37.37 0.76
N SER A 47 -6.97 36.71 1.90
CA SER A 47 -5.66 36.56 2.54
C SER A 47 -5.07 35.18 2.20
N VAL A 48 -4.86 34.90 0.92
CA VAL A 48 -3.95 33.80 0.57
C VAL A 48 -2.57 34.24 0.99
N ASP A 49 -2.02 33.55 1.99
CA ASP A 49 -0.68 33.81 2.52
C ASP A 49 0.31 33.93 1.34
N PRO A 50 1.04 35.06 1.21
CA PRO A 50 1.98 35.27 0.11
C PRO A 50 2.98 34.11 -0.04
N ARG A 51 3.28 33.41 1.05
CA ARG A 51 4.15 32.24 1.08
C ARG A 51 3.54 31.03 0.38
N VAL A 52 2.24 30.81 0.52
CA VAL A 52 1.50 29.76 -0.20
C VAL A 52 1.42 30.08 -1.69
N GLN A 53 1.30 31.36 -2.04
CA GLN A 53 1.29 31.80 -3.43
C GLN A 53 2.67 31.64 -4.09
N GLU A 54 3.75 31.92 -3.36
CA GLU A 54 5.12 31.70 -3.81
C GLU A 54 5.45 30.22 -3.99
N GLU A 55 5.02 29.35 -3.07
CA GLU A 55 5.21 27.91 -3.18
C GLU A 55 4.50 27.33 -4.42
N ARG A 56 3.28 27.78 -4.71
CA ARG A 56 2.56 27.38 -5.93
C ARG A 56 3.34 27.79 -7.19
N ARG A 57 3.86 29.02 -7.23
CA ARG A 57 4.69 29.51 -8.36
C ARG A 57 5.98 28.70 -8.50
N ALA A 58 6.62 28.31 -7.40
CA ALA A 58 7.81 27.46 -7.42
C ALA A 58 7.53 26.06 -7.99
N LYS A 59 6.43 25.42 -7.55
CA LYS A 59 5.99 24.12 -8.08
C LYS A 59 5.71 24.17 -9.58
N ASP A 60 5.09 25.23 -10.07
CA ASP A 60 4.83 25.40 -11.51
C ASP A 60 6.12 25.63 -12.31
N ARG A 61 7.11 26.35 -11.77
CA ARG A 61 8.43 26.50 -12.40
C ARG A 61 9.13 25.14 -12.56
N VAL A 62 9.10 24.30 -11.52
CA VAL A 62 9.68 22.94 -11.57
C VAL A 62 8.96 22.07 -12.60
N ARG A 63 7.62 22.07 -12.63
CA ARG A 63 6.84 21.34 -13.64
C ARG A 63 7.19 21.80 -15.06
N LYS A 64 7.31 23.11 -15.28
CA LYS A 64 7.67 23.68 -16.59
C LYS A 64 9.11 23.34 -17.00
N ALA A 65 10.06 23.34 -16.06
CA ALA A 65 11.44 22.92 -16.31
C ALA A 65 11.52 21.42 -16.65
N LYS A 66 10.81 20.57 -15.92
CA LYS A 66 10.72 19.13 -16.20
C LYS A 66 10.15 18.86 -17.59
N ARG A 67 9.09 19.57 -17.99
CA ARG A 67 8.53 19.46 -19.35
C ARG A 67 9.51 19.90 -20.44
N ARG A 68 10.32 20.92 -20.19
CA ARG A 68 11.36 21.36 -21.14
C ARG A 68 12.49 20.35 -21.27
N GLY A 69 13.01 19.83 -20.15
CA GLY A 69 14.05 18.78 -20.20
C GLY A 69 13.58 17.51 -20.90
N VAL A 70 12.32 17.11 -20.71
CA VAL A 70 11.72 15.98 -21.45
C VAL A 70 11.58 16.31 -22.94
N ALA A 71 11.17 17.52 -23.31
CA ALA A 71 11.07 17.94 -24.70
C ALA A 71 12.43 18.02 -25.41
N GLU A 72 13.46 18.53 -24.73
CA GLU A 72 14.85 18.59 -25.23
C GLU A 72 15.44 17.18 -25.39
N MET A 73 15.18 16.26 -24.45
CA MET A 73 15.55 14.85 -24.60
C MET A 73 14.84 14.18 -25.79
N LEU A 74 13.56 14.51 -26.04
CA LEU A 74 12.82 13.98 -27.19
C LEU A 74 13.32 14.56 -28.52
N GLN A 75 13.84 15.79 -28.55
CA GLN A 75 14.47 16.40 -29.73
C GLN A 75 15.90 15.90 -29.98
N ALA A 76 16.58 15.41 -28.94
CA ALA A 76 17.91 14.82 -29.04
C ALA A 76 17.89 13.35 -29.49
N LEU A 77 16.70 12.76 -29.68
CA LEU A 77 16.58 11.44 -30.30
C LEU A 77 16.82 11.56 -31.81
N PRO A 78 17.67 10.71 -32.41
CA PRO A 78 17.92 10.75 -33.85
C PRO A 78 16.65 10.43 -34.63
N ASP A 79 16.45 11.15 -35.75
CA ASP A 79 15.36 11.00 -36.70
C ASP A 79 15.41 9.61 -37.36
N GLY A 80 14.87 8.60 -36.66
CA GLY A 80 14.86 7.21 -37.14
C GLY A 80 14.19 6.20 -36.22
N LEU A 81 13.65 6.60 -35.07
CA LEU A 81 12.95 5.71 -34.12
C LEU A 81 11.49 6.08 -33.83
N ALA A 82 10.93 7.08 -34.53
CA ALA A 82 9.57 7.57 -34.29
C ALA A 82 8.46 6.78 -35.03
N ASP A 83 8.81 5.89 -35.98
CA ASP A 83 7.80 5.23 -36.82
C ASP A 83 7.23 3.92 -36.23
N ASN A 84 7.82 3.36 -35.16
CA ASN A 84 7.34 2.11 -34.57
C ASN A 84 6.36 2.27 -33.39
N ALA A 85 6.02 3.52 -33.00
CA ALA A 85 5.12 3.77 -31.86
C ALA A 85 3.66 4.06 -32.26
N ARG A 86 3.30 3.91 -33.55
CA ARG A 86 1.97 4.30 -34.07
C ARG A 86 1.07 3.18 -34.59
N THR A 87 1.46 1.90 -34.47
CA THR A 87 0.59 0.79 -34.85
C THR A 87 0.69 -0.36 -33.85
N SER A 88 -0.14 -0.34 -32.81
CA SER A 88 -0.43 -1.54 -32.01
C SER A 88 -1.74 -1.34 -31.22
N ASP A 89 -2.81 -0.96 -31.92
CA ASP A 89 -4.17 -1.31 -31.51
C ASP A 89 -4.42 -2.74 -32.01
N GLY A 90 -4.36 -3.73 -31.11
CA GLY A 90 -4.55 -5.13 -31.48
C GLY A 90 -4.59 -6.08 -30.28
N ASP A 91 -5.81 -6.44 -29.90
CA ASP A 91 -6.23 -7.71 -29.29
C ASP A 91 -5.16 -8.57 -28.59
N TYR A 92 -5.00 -8.39 -27.28
CA TYR A 92 -4.32 -9.37 -26.42
C TYR A 92 -5.29 -10.52 -26.09
N LYS A 93 -5.53 -11.39 -27.07
CA LYS A 93 -6.15 -12.70 -26.83
C LYS A 93 -5.13 -13.63 -26.16
N SER A 94 -5.64 -14.38 -25.20
CA SER A 94 -5.02 -15.47 -24.45
C SER A 94 -3.92 -16.23 -25.20
N GLY A 95 -2.69 -16.10 -24.72
CA GLY A 95 -1.58 -17.00 -25.02
C GLY A 95 -1.14 -17.68 -23.72
N ILE A 96 -1.78 -18.81 -23.41
CA ILE A 96 -1.29 -19.76 -22.42
C ILE A 96 0.08 -20.23 -22.94
N CYS A 97 1.11 -20.04 -22.11
CA CYS A 97 2.48 -20.40 -22.45
C CYS A 97 2.62 -21.93 -22.49
N GLU A 98 2.68 -22.50 -23.69
CA GLU A 98 3.03 -23.91 -23.97
C GLU A 98 4.51 -24.24 -23.67
N ALA A 99 5.27 -23.36 -23.01
CA ALA A 99 6.69 -23.60 -22.71
C ALA A 99 6.95 -24.40 -21.41
N CYS A 100 5.92 -24.85 -20.68
CA CYS A 100 6.10 -25.59 -19.43
C CYS A 100 6.12 -27.13 -19.56
N GLN A 101 6.00 -27.70 -20.77
CA GLN A 101 5.92 -29.17 -20.96
C GLN A 101 7.29 -29.87 -21.11
N GLY A 102 8.42 -29.17 -20.89
CA GLY A 102 9.76 -29.69 -21.17
C GLY A 102 10.56 -30.29 -20.00
N LEU A 103 10.09 -30.22 -18.75
CA LEU A 103 10.88 -30.66 -17.59
C LEU A 103 10.31 -31.95 -17.00
N GLY A 104 10.76 -33.08 -17.56
CA GLY A 104 10.48 -34.44 -17.09
C GLY A 104 11.05 -34.74 -15.70
N LEU A 105 10.45 -34.15 -14.66
CA LEU A 105 10.69 -34.53 -13.27
C LEU A 105 9.73 -35.65 -12.89
N LYS A 106 10.27 -36.87 -12.81
CA LYS A 106 9.59 -38.02 -12.21
C LYS A 106 9.45 -37.78 -10.69
N PRO A 107 8.29 -38.02 -10.08
CA PRO A 107 8.18 -38.05 -8.63
C PRO A 107 8.80 -39.34 -8.09
N SER A 108 10.01 -39.24 -7.54
CA SER A 108 10.64 -40.33 -6.80
C SER A 108 10.04 -40.40 -5.40
N GLN A 109 9.16 -41.38 -5.22
CA GLN A 109 8.85 -41.96 -3.92
C GLN A 109 10.12 -42.59 -3.35
N GLN A 110 10.58 -42.12 -2.19
CA GLN A 110 11.31 -42.96 -1.24
C GLN A 110 11.20 -42.35 0.15
N ALA A 111 10.24 -42.88 0.90
CA ALA A 111 10.31 -42.93 2.34
C ALA A 111 11.40 -43.93 2.75
N LEU A 112 12.29 -43.54 3.66
CA LEU A 112 12.82 -44.47 4.64
C LEU A 112 13.36 -43.74 5.87
N GLU A 113 12.88 -44.26 6.99
CA GLU A 113 13.10 -43.96 8.39
C GLU A 113 14.57 -43.79 8.78
N ILE A 114 14.85 -42.81 9.63
CA ILE A 114 15.94 -42.88 10.61
C ILE A 114 15.42 -42.35 11.95
N ASN A 115 15.07 -43.28 12.83
CA ASN A 115 14.94 -43.05 14.27
C ASN A 115 16.32 -43.03 14.91
N SER A 116 16.61 -42.05 15.77
CA SER A 116 17.46 -42.24 16.96
C SER A 116 17.29 -41.08 17.97
N PRO A 117 17.22 -41.38 19.28
CA PRO A 117 17.01 -40.40 20.33
C PRO A 117 18.36 -39.91 20.89
N THR A 118 18.52 -38.59 21.04
CA THR A 118 19.58 -38.01 21.88
C THR A 118 18.98 -36.95 22.77
N GLN A 119 18.80 -37.30 24.05
CA GLN A 119 18.67 -36.36 25.15
C GLN A 119 20.03 -35.70 25.39
N GLY A 120 20.06 -34.37 25.49
CA GLY A 120 21.27 -33.61 25.78
C GLY A 120 20.97 -32.15 26.10
N LEU A 121 20.92 -31.87 27.39
CA LEU A 121 20.84 -30.57 28.07
C LEU A 121 21.51 -29.39 27.33
N GLY A 122 20.70 -28.37 27.05
CA GLY A 122 21.14 -27.01 26.75
C GLY A 122 19.98 -26.07 27.00
N MET A 123 19.95 -25.42 28.18
CA MET A 123 19.12 -24.24 28.42
C MET A 123 19.73 -23.11 27.60
N ASP A 124 19.49 -23.15 26.29
CA ASP A 124 19.75 -22.03 25.41
C ASP A 124 18.73 -20.95 25.77
N ALA A 125 19.26 -19.82 26.24
CA ALA A 125 18.53 -18.58 26.39
C ALA A 125 17.67 -18.34 25.14
N PRO A 126 16.49 -17.69 25.24
CA PRO A 126 15.75 -17.30 24.06
C PRO A 126 16.65 -16.37 23.26
N THR A 127 17.33 -16.92 22.26
CA THR A 127 17.93 -16.18 21.17
C THR A 127 16.78 -15.39 20.61
N SER A 128 16.73 -14.11 20.99
CA SER A 128 15.99 -13.04 20.36
C SER A 128 15.80 -13.44 18.90
N ALA A 129 14.57 -13.83 18.53
CA ALA A 129 14.23 -14.15 17.16
C ALA A 129 14.55 -12.89 16.36
N ASP A 130 15.73 -12.88 15.75
CA ASP A 130 16.21 -11.84 14.89
C ASP A 130 15.39 -12.04 13.61
N ASP A 131 14.14 -11.58 13.65
CA ASP A 131 13.16 -11.72 12.59
C ASP A 131 13.71 -10.97 11.38
N SER A 132 14.44 -11.71 10.55
CA SER A 132 15.07 -11.20 9.34
C SER A 132 14.01 -10.50 8.49
N LEU A 133 14.39 -9.45 7.75
CA LEU A 133 13.48 -8.77 6.81
C LEU A 133 12.78 -9.79 5.89
N ALA A 134 13.50 -10.83 5.46
CA ALA A 134 12.96 -11.89 4.62
C ALA A 134 11.85 -12.69 5.31
N ASP A 135 12.00 -13.04 6.59
CA ASP A 135 10.98 -13.77 7.35
C ASP A 135 9.76 -12.89 7.62
N LYS A 136 9.97 -11.62 7.95
CA LYS A 136 8.87 -10.65 8.09
C LYS A 136 8.10 -10.48 6.79
N LEU A 137 8.79 -10.30 5.66
CA LEU A 137 8.14 -10.22 4.35
C LEU A 137 7.36 -11.49 4.01
N ARG A 138 7.92 -12.67 4.31
CA ARG A 138 7.22 -13.95 4.13
C ARG A 138 5.95 -14.02 4.97
N ASN A 139 6.01 -13.55 6.23
CA ASN A 139 4.86 -13.53 7.13
C ASN A 139 3.79 -12.53 6.66
N VAL A 140 4.16 -11.31 6.28
CA VAL A 140 3.19 -10.32 5.77
C VAL A 140 2.58 -10.81 4.46
N ARG A 141 3.34 -11.43 3.55
CA ARG A 141 2.78 -12.01 2.32
C ARG A 141 1.74 -13.07 2.61
N ARG A 142 2.02 -13.97 3.55
CA ARG A 142 1.06 -15.00 3.96
C ARG A 142 -0.23 -14.38 4.51
N LYS A 143 -0.10 -13.38 5.39
CA LYS A 143 -1.25 -12.64 5.93
C LYS A 143 -2.03 -11.94 4.82
N CYS A 144 -1.34 -11.24 3.91
CA CYS A 144 -1.95 -10.50 2.82
C CYS A 144 -2.76 -11.41 1.88
N HIS A 145 -2.29 -12.64 1.63
CA HIS A 145 -3.01 -13.59 0.79
C HIS A 145 -4.36 -14.02 1.38
N THR A 146 -4.48 -14.15 2.70
CA THR A 146 -5.74 -14.52 3.36
C THR A 146 -6.59 -13.30 3.76
N TRP A 147 -5.98 -12.11 3.78
CA TRP A 147 -6.63 -10.87 4.20
C TRP A 147 -7.42 -10.24 3.05
N SER A 148 -6.87 -10.19 1.84
CA SER A 148 -7.34 -9.32 0.75
C SER A 148 -8.78 -9.58 0.28
N TYR A 149 -9.63 -8.55 0.29
CA TYR A 149 -10.94 -8.54 -0.40
C TYR A 149 -10.80 -8.49 -1.93
N ALA A 150 -9.61 -8.22 -2.46
CA ALA A 150 -9.39 -8.15 -3.90
C ALA A 150 -9.67 -9.49 -4.62
N ASP A 151 -9.60 -10.60 -3.91
CA ASP A 151 -9.90 -11.91 -4.49
C ASP A 151 -11.41 -12.07 -4.74
N ASP A 152 -12.26 -11.51 -3.87
CA ASP A 152 -13.73 -11.53 -4.01
C ASP A 152 -14.26 -10.36 -4.86
N TRP A 153 -13.75 -9.15 -4.64
CA TRP A 153 -14.18 -7.94 -5.37
C TRP A 153 -13.51 -7.79 -6.74
N GLY A 154 -12.44 -8.56 -6.99
CA GLY A 154 -11.63 -8.52 -8.20
C GLY A 154 -10.71 -7.29 -8.29
N SER A 155 -10.41 -6.87 -9.51
CA SER A 155 -9.52 -5.74 -9.80
C SER A 155 -10.01 -4.42 -9.17
N GLU A 156 -9.09 -3.52 -8.79
CA GLU A 156 -9.36 -2.25 -8.12
C GLU A 156 -10.48 -1.40 -8.74
N GLN A 157 -10.56 -1.33 -10.07
CA GLN A 157 -11.63 -0.63 -10.80
C GLN A 157 -13.06 -1.14 -10.48
N ARG A 158 -13.19 -2.36 -9.96
CA ARG A 158 -14.47 -3.00 -9.58
C ARG A 158 -14.82 -2.82 -8.11
N TRP A 159 -13.86 -2.45 -7.25
CA TRP A 159 -14.06 -2.38 -5.81
C TRP A 159 -15.21 -1.46 -5.42
N ARG A 160 -15.35 -0.30 -6.07
CA ARG A 160 -16.49 0.59 -5.84
C ARG A 160 -17.81 -0.14 -6.03
N LYS A 161 -18.00 -0.79 -7.18
CA LYS A 161 -19.25 -1.48 -7.46
C LYS A 161 -19.48 -2.64 -6.47
N ALA A 162 -18.47 -3.46 -6.25
CA ALA A 162 -18.54 -4.61 -5.34
C ALA A 162 -18.92 -4.19 -3.91
N PHE A 163 -18.28 -3.15 -3.38
CA PHE A 163 -18.59 -2.59 -2.06
C PHE A 163 -20.07 -2.18 -1.93
N HIS A 164 -20.61 -1.45 -2.91
CA HIS A 164 -22.03 -1.03 -2.86
C HIS A 164 -22.98 -2.21 -3.07
N ASP A 165 -22.63 -3.16 -3.94
CA ASP A 165 -23.44 -4.36 -4.16
C ASP A 165 -23.49 -5.23 -2.89
N GLU A 166 -22.39 -5.34 -2.15
CA GLU A 166 -22.31 -6.04 -0.87
C GLU A 166 -23.11 -5.31 0.22
N LEU A 167 -22.91 -3.98 0.37
CA LEU A 167 -23.67 -3.18 1.34
C LEU A 167 -25.18 -3.24 1.09
N ARG A 168 -25.61 -3.05 -0.16
CA ARG A 168 -27.04 -3.15 -0.52
C ARG A 168 -27.62 -4.53 -0.19
N GLN A 169 -26.87 -5.60 -0.46
CA GLN A 169 -27.33 -6.95 -0.14
C GLN A 169 -27.52 -7.16 1.36
N VAL A 170 -26.65 -6.61 2.20
CA VAL A 170 -26.77 -6.78 3.67
C VAL A 170 -27.78 -5.80 4.29
N GLU A 171 -27.98 -4.63 3.69
CA GLU A 171 -29.06 -3.71 4.05
C GLU A 171 -30.44 -4.34 3.84
N GLU A 172 -30.61 -5.14 2.78
CA GLU A 172 -31.83 -5.91 2.52
C GLU A 172 -32.10 -6.99 3.59
N LEU A 173 -31.05 -7.46 4.28
CA LEU A 173 -31.15 -8.46 5.34
C LEU A 173 -31.51 -7.84 6.70
N GLY A 174 -31.02 -6.63 6.97
CA GLY A 174 -31.35 -5.90 8.19
C GLY A 174 -30.22 -5.06 8.75
N THR A 175 -30.53 -4.29 9.79
CA THR A 175 -29.59 -3.36 10.44
C THR A 175 -28.49 -4.08 11.22
N GLU A 176 -28.76 -5.26 11.79
CA GLU A 176 -27.76 -6.01 12.55
C GLU A 176 -26.70 -6.60 11.62
N GLU A 177 -27.12 -7.19 10.51
CA GLU A 177 -26.27 -7.76 9.47
C GLU A 177 -25.39 -6.68 8.83
N THR A 178 -25.98 -5.52 8.55
CA THR A 178 -25.24 -4.35 8.06
C THR A 178 -24.16 -3.93 9.06
N ARG A 179 -24.48 -3.89 10.37
CA ARG A 179 -23.51 -3.53 11.41
C ARG A 179 -22.37 -4.55 11.50
N GLU A 180 -22.66 -5.83 11.36
CA GLU A 180 -21.65 -6.90 11.37
C GLU A 180 -20.67 -6.77 10.20
N VAL A 181 -21.18 -6.49 9.00
CA VAL A 181 -20.33 -6.26 7.81
C VAL A 181 -19.47 -5.02 7.98
N LEU A 182 -20.04 -3.91 8.45
CA LEU A 182 -19.26 -2.69 8.72
C LEU A 182 -18.17 -2.94 9.78
N ALA A 183 -18.48 -3.68 10.84
CA ALA A 183 -17.49 -4.07 11.86
C ALA A 183 -16.37 -4.94 11.26
N THR A 184 -16.72 -5.86 10.36
CA THR A 184 -15.75 -6.71 9.65
C THR A 184 -14.82 -5.88 8.76
N LEU A 185 -15.36 -4.90 8.02
CA LEU A 185 -14.56 -3.96 7.22
C LEU A 185 -13.65 -3.07 8.10
N HIS A 186 -14.12 -2.64 9.26
CA HIS A 186 -13.27 -1.92 10.22
C HIS A 186 -12.10 -2.75 10.74
N ASN A 187 -12.36 -4.02 11.09
CA ASN A 187 -11.33 -4.96 11.53
C ASN A 187 -10.33 -5.24 10.41
N HIS A 188 -10.82 -5.44 9.18
CA HIS A 188 -9.99 -5.61 7.99
C HIS A 188 -9.02 -4.43 7.79
N CYS A 189 -9.51 -3.20 7.90
CA CYS A 189 -8.65 -2.01 7.84
C CYS A 189 -7.64 -1.95 9.00
N ALA A 190 -8.02 -2.38 10.21
CA ALA A 190 -7.10 -2.44 11.34
C ALA A 190 -5.95 -3.43 11.10
N GLU A 191 -6.25 -4.61 10.55
CA GLU A 191 -5.25 -5.59 10.15
C GLU A 191 -4.34 -5.07 9.03
N GLY A 192 -4.91 -4.40 8.02
CA GLY A 192 -4.16 -3.75 6.95
C GLY A 192 -3.16 -2.71 7.49
N ARG A 193 -3.61 -1.84 8.40
CA ARG A 193 -2.72 -0.87 9.08
C ARG A 193 -1.63 -1.57 9.90
N GLN A 194 -1.94 -2.66 10.58
CA GLN A 194 -0.94 -3.44 11.32
C GLN A 194 0.10 -4.04 10.38
N MET A 195 -0.29 -4.60 9.24
CA MET A 195 0.66 -5.10 8.24
C MET A 195 1.54 -4.00 7.66
N ILE A 196 0.99 -2.81 7.42
CA ILE A 196 1.77 -1.63 7.02
C ILE A 196 2.82 -1.27 8.08
N CYS A 197 2.46 -1.33 9.37
CA CYS A 197 3.40 -1.14 10.47
C CYS A 197 4.48 -2.24 10.50
N ASP A 198 4.09 -3.50 10.31
CA ASP A 198 5.02 -4.64 10.25
C ASP A 198 6.05 -4.45 9.12
N LEU A 199 5.62 -3.98 7.94
CA LEU A 199 6.49 -3.68 6.80
C LEU A 199 7.41 -2.47 7.05
N LYS A 200 6.92 -1.43 7.72
CA LYS A 200 7.74 -0.26 8.09
C LYS A 200 8.80 -0.61 9.12
N ASN A 201 8.46 -1.50 10.05
CA ASN A 201 9.32 -1.94 11.15
C ASN A 201 10.10 -3.21 10.78
N ALA A 202 10.29 -3.48 9.49
CA ALA A 202 10.92 -4.69 9.01
C ALA A 202 12.46 -4.67 9.17
N GLY A 203 12.92 -4.36 10.39
CA GLY A 203 14.27 -4.62 10.89
C GLY A 203 15.43 -4.06 10.05
N SER A 204 16.64 -4.45 10.44
CA SER A 204 17.81 -4.32 9.58
C SER A 204 17.98 -5.58 8.76
N MET A 205 18.40 -5.45 7.50
CA MET A 205 18.90 -6.59 6.74
C MET A 205 20.25 -7.02 7.32
N PRO A 206 20.52 -8.33 7.40
CA PRO A 206 21.83 -8.82 7.78
C PRO A 206 22.89 -8.42 6.73
N ALA A 207 24.14 -8.32 7.16
CA ALA A 207 25.21 -7.69 6.37
C ALA A 207 25.57 -8.47 5.10
N ASP A 208 25.40 -9.79 5.14
CA ASP A 208 25.52 -10.70 4.01
C ASP A 208 24.48 -10.40 2.91
N VAL A 209 23.21 -10.21 3.28
CA VAL A 209 22.15 -9.80 2.36
C VAL A 209 22.42 -8.42 1.78
N CYS A 210 22.93 -7.50 2.59
CA CYS A 210 23.27 -6.15 2.11
C CYS A 210 24.37 -6.12 1.05
N SER A 211 25.18 -7.19 0.94
CA SER A 211 26.27 -7.28 -0.05
C SER A 211 25.78 -7.69 -1.45
N ASP A 212 24.59 -8.28 -1.54
CA ASP A 212 23.95 -8.65 -2.80
C ASP A 212 22.96 -7.56 -3.24
N ALA A 213 23.38 -6.75 -4.21
CA ALA A 213 22.59 -5.61 -4.70
C ALA A 213 21.30 -6.03 -5.41
N ASP A 214 21.28 -7.20 -6.05
CA ASP A 214 20.11 -7.69 -6.77
C ASP A 214 19.08 -8.26 -5.80
N LEU A 215 19.52 -9.00 -4.78
CA LEU A 215 18.66 -9.46 -3.70
C LEU A 215 18.05 -8.30 -2.91
N VAL A 216 18.84 -7.27 -2.57
CA VAL A 216 18.32 -6.07 -1.89
C VAL A 216 17.27 -5.37 -2.76
N ARG A 217 17.52 -5.23 -4.07
CA ARG A 217 16.56 -4.63 -4.99
C ARG A 217 15.26 -5.42 -5.03
N ASP A 218 15.35 -6.74 -5.15
CA ASP A 218 14.20 -7.64 -5.16
C ASP A 218 13.39 -7.51 -3.87
N LEU A 219 14.03 -7.58 -2.69
CA LEU A 219 13.36 -7.40 -1.41
C LEU A 219 12.65 -6.05 -1.29
N VAL A 220 13.28 -4.96 -1.77
CA VAL A 220 12.66 -3.63 -1.77
C VAL A 220 11.46 -3.58 -2.69
N LEU A 221 11.56 -4.09 -3.93
CA LEU A 221 10.44 -4.11 -4.88
C LEU A 221 9.26 -4.90 -4.32
N GLN A 222 9.53 -6.08 -3.77
CA GLN A 222 8.52 -6.92 -3.14
C GLN A 222 7.85 -6.24 -1.95
N THR A 223 8.61 -5.51 -1.13
CA THR A 223 8.08 -4.72 -0.01
C THR A 223 7.17 -3.62 -0.52
N MET A 224 7.58 -2.89 -1.56
CA MET A 224 6.82 -1.78 -2.11
C MET A 224 5.53 -2.24 -2.81
N ASP A 225 5.56 -3.36 -3.53
CA ASP A 225 4.38 -3.96 -4.14
C ASP A 225 3.35 -4.38 -3.09
N LEU A 226 3.82 -5.05 -2.02
CA LEU A 226 2.96 -5.48 -0.93
C LEU A 226 2.38 -4.28 -0.16
N TYR A 227 3.22 -3.27 0.10
CA TYR A 227 2.80 -2.03 0.73
C TYR A 227 1.75 -1.31 -0.12
N ALA A 228 1.96 -1.21 -1.44
CA ALA A 228 1.02 -0.58 -2.36
C ALA A 228 -0.34 -1.28 -2.37
N ARG A 229 -0.35 -2.63 -2.44
CA ARG A 229 -1.57 -3.44 -2.40
C ARG A 229 -2.35 -3.25 -1.09
N ILE A 230 -1.67 -3.38 0.06
CA ILE A 230 -2.33 -3.25 1.36
C ILE A 230 -2.85 -1.82 1.56
N LEU A 231 -2.05 -0.82 1.18
CA LEU A 231 -2.43 0.58 1.33
C LEU A 231 -3.61 0.95 0.43
N SER A 232 -3.63 0.54 -0.83
CA SER A 232 -4.73 0.88 -1.75
C SER A 232 -6.06 0.31 -1.24
N GLU A 233 -6.08 -0.96 -0.86
CA GLU A 233 -7.28 -1.64 -0.35
C GLU A 233 -7.75 -1.03 0.98
N THR A 234 -6.85 -0.85 1.95
CA THR A 234 -7.17 -0.23 3.25
C THR A 234 -7.72 1.18 3.07
N THR A 235 -7.05 2.01 2.24
CA THR A 235 -7.47 3.40 2.01
C THR A 235 -8.83 3.46 1.33
N PHE A 236 -9.06 2.57 0.35
CA PHE A 236 -10.35 2.51 -0.34
C PHE A 236 -11.49 2.22 0.64
N ILE A 237 -11.35 1.18 1.48
CA ILE A 237 -12.38 0.78 2.43
C ILE A 237 -12.58 1.87 3.50
N GLU A 238 -11.50 2.43 4.06
CA GLU A 238 -11.62 3.52 5.05
C GLU A 238 -12.37 4.74 4.51
N VAL A 239 -12.06 5.17 3.28
CA VAL A 239 -12.76 6.30 2.65
C VAL A 239 -14.23 5.97 2.44
N ARG A 240 -14.56 4.75 2.02
CA ARG A 240 -15.95 4.31 1.83
C ARG A 240 -16.72 4.26 3.14
N LEU A 241 -16.16 3.67 4.19
CA LEU A 241 -16.77 3.64 5.52
C LEU A 241 -17.04 5.05 6.05
N LEU A 242 -16.13 6.00 5.83
CA LEU A 242 -16.33 7.40 6.20
C LEU A 242 -17.45 8.08 5.39
N GLU A 243 -17.59 7.77 4.10
CA GLU A 243 -18.69 8.28 3.27
C GLU A 243 -20.05 7.78 3.81
N GLU A 244 -20.17 6.49 4.14
CA GLU A 244 -21.43 5.92 4.66
C GLU A 244 -21.78 6.41 6.07
N HIS A 245 -20.79 6.52 6.97
CA HIS A 245 -21.03 7.02 8.34
C HIS A 245 -21.54 8.47 8.38
N ASN A 246 -21.11 9.31 7.43
CA ASN A 246 -21.60 10.69 7.34
C ASN A 246 -23.04 10.74 6.80
N PHE A 247 -23.47 9.74 6.03
CA PHE A 247 -24.82 9.68 5.50
C PHE A 247 -25.86 9.29 6.58
N CYS A 248 -25.48 8.49 7.57
CA CYS A 248 -26.37 8.11 8.68
C CYS A 248 -26.52 9.17 9.80
N ALA A 249 -25.76 10.26 9.76
CA ALA A 249 -25.80 11.32 10.78
C ALA A 249 -26.68 12.52 10.39
N GLU A 250 -27.22 12.54 9.16
CA GLU A 250 -28.18 13.53 8.65
C GLU A 250 -29.63 13.01 8.76
#